data_AF-A0A536Q9E3-F1
#
_entry.id   AF-A0A536Q9E3-F1
#
_cell.length_a   1.000
_cell.length_b   1.000
_cell.length_c   1.000
_cell.angle_alpha   90.00
_cell.angle_beta   90.00
_cell.angle_gamma   90.00
#
_symmetry.space_group_name_H-M   'P 1'
#
loop_
_entity.id
_entity.type
_entity.pdbx_description
1 polymer ?
#
loop_
_entity_poly.entity_id
_entity_poly.type
_entity_poly.pdbx_seq_one_letter_code
_entity_poly.pdbx_strand_id
1 'polypeptide(L)'
;MPELLGCVANGKTTDEAVSATPDAIRAYLRYLKRHGEKVDANETIGTRVAEHNTEGLFSGQAIFPPDLRPLAPSDLARYLRWLEWSREDLLALVKGIDDRRLRAKPPKGRSLHDILLHVLAADKGYVYALVSPLKTMGDPTNAAERGELDLRVALAEARRAALTRLAALTPAERKRVRRTGQSTYSAFRVIRRMLEHEWEHRREIAARAGREA
;
A
#
# COMPACT_ATOMS: atom_id res chain seq x y z
N MET A 1 -16.09 13.12 -4.10
CA MET A 1 -15.55 11.77 -3.83
C MET A 1 -14.28 11.88 -3.00
N PRO A 2 -14.00 10.93 -2.09
CA PRO A 2 -12.71 10.86 -1.40
C PRO A 2 -11.57 10.55 -2.39
N GLU A 3 -10.36 11.01 -2.09
CA GLU A 3 -9.15 10.62 -2.82
C GLU A 3 -8.91 9.11 -2.65
N LEU A 4 -8.83 8.37 -3.77
CA LEU A 4 -8.72 6.91 -3.79
C LEU A 4 -7.27 6.45 -3.68
N LEU A 5 -6.60 6.73 -2.56
CA LEU A 5 -5.15 6.60 -2.41
C LEU A 5 -4.56 5.21 -2.68
N GLY A 6 -5.31 4.11 -2.62
CA GLY A 6 -4.82 2.77 -2.97
C GLY A 6 -5.15 2.32 -4.39
N CYS A 7 -5.91 3.11 -5.15
CA CYS A 7 -6.40 2.72 -6.47
C CYS A 7 -5.33 2.91 -7.53
N VAL A 8 -4.80 1.81 -8.06
CA VAL A 8 -3.83 1.81 -9.15
C VAL A 8 -4.34 1.02 -10.35
N ALA A 9 -4.16 1.60 -11.55
CA ALA A 9 -4.34 0.94 -12.83
C ALA A 9 -2.96 0.79 -13.50
N ASN A 10 -2.76 -0.33 -14.19
CA ASN A 10 -1.50 -0.64 -14.86
C ASN A 10 -1.78 -1.00 -16.33
N GLY A 11 -0.83 -0.69 -17.21
CA GLY A 11 -0.85 -1.01 -18.64
C GLY A 11 0.59 -1.00 -19.19
N LYS A 12 0.82 -1.63 -20.35
CA LYS A 12 2.14 -1.60 -20.99
C LYS A 12 2.43 -0.25 -21.65
N THR A 13 1.37 0.51 -21.93
CA THR A 13 1.40 1.86 -22.46
C THR A 13 0.54 2.78 -21.61
N THR A 14 0.73 4.10 -21.76
CA THR A 14 -0.11 5.11 -21.12
C THR A 14 -1.59 4.92 -21.49
N ASP A 15 -1.89 4.68 -22.77
CA ASP A 15 -3.27 4.49 -23.25
C ASP A 15 -3.91 3.23 -22.67
N GLU A 16 -3.17 2.13 -22.56
CA GLU A 16 -3.65 0.91 -21.89
C GLU A 16 -3.97 1.17 -20.41
N ALA A 17 -3.08 1.89 -19.70
CA ALA A 17 -3.30 2.21 -18.29
C ALA A 17 -4.50 3.14 -18.08
N VAL A 18 -4.68 4.15 -18.95
CA VAL A 18 -5.84 5.05 -18.92
C VAL A 18 -7.12 4.28 -19.24
N SER A 19 -7.11 3.41 -20.26
CA SER A 19 -8.27 2.59 -20.63
C SER A 19 -8.69 1.62 -19.52
N ALA A 20 -7.73 1.08 -18.74
CA ALA A 20 -8.00 0.21 -17.60
C ALA A 20 -8.47 0.95 -16.33
N THR A 21 -8.37 2.29 -16.30
CA THR A 21 -8.63 3.09 -15.09
C THR A 21 -10.07 3.01 -14.59
N PRO A 22 -11.13 3.06 -15.44
CA PRO A 22 -12.51 2.94 -14.96
C PRO A 22 -12.76 1.64 -14.19
N ASP A 23 -12.27 0.51 -14.69
CA ASP A 23 -12.43 -0.79 -14.04
C ASP A 23 -11.63 -0.90 -12.74
N ALA A 24 -10.42 -0.33 -12.70
CA ALA A 24 -9.62 -0.27 -11.49
C ALA A 24 -10.31 0.57 -10.39
N ILE A 25 -10.84 1.74 -10.74
CA ILE A 25 -11.63 2.59 -9.83
C ILE A 25 -12.83 1.81 -9.34
N ARG A 26 -13.59 1.16 -10.22
CA ARG A 26 -14.77 0.39 -9.83
C ARG A 26 -14.44 -0.76 -8.89
N ALA A 27 -13.36 -1.49 -9.15
CA ALA A 27 -12.90 -2.57 -8.28
C ALA A 27 -12.50 -2.05 -6.90
N TYR A 28 -11.77 -0.92 -6.84
CA TYR A 28 -11.36 -0.31 -5.58
C TYR A 28 -12.55 0.26 -4.79
N LEU A 29 -13.51 0.91 -5.46
CA LEU A 29 -14.75 1.39 -4.83
C LEU A 29 -15.58 0.24 -4.27
N ARG A 30 -15.69 -0.90 -4.98
CA ARG A 30 -16.33 -2.11 -4.44
C ARG A 30 -15.61 -2.61 -3.20
N TYR A 31 -14.27 -2.66 -3.22
CA TYR A 31 -13.47 -3.02 -2.05
C TYR A 31 -13.77 -2.10 -0.85
N LEU A 32 -13.71 -0.78 -1.04
CA LEU A 32 -14.02 0.19 0.01
C LEU A 32 -15.47 0.03 0.54
N LYS A 33 -16.43 -0.18 -0.36
CA LYS A 33 -17.84 -0.39 -0.01
C LYS A 33 -18.05 -1.66 0.83
N ARG A 34 -17.34 -2.76 0.54
CA ARG A 34 -17.40 -4.01 1.34
C ARG A 34 -16.96 -3.80 2.79
N HIS A 35 -16.01 -2.90 3.01
CA HIS A 35 -15.53 -2.52 4.35
C HIS A 35 -16.38 -1.39 4.99
N GLY A 36 -17.48 -0.99 4.36
CA GLY A 36 -18.44 -0.03 4.91
C GLY A 36 -18.12 1.44 4.62
N GLU A 37 -17.16 1.75 3.75
CA GLU A 37 -16.94 3.12 3.31
C GLU A 37 -18.15 3.61 2.47
N LYS A 38 -18.57 4.84 2.71
CA LYS A 38 -19.71 5.45 2.00
C LYS A 38 -19.27 5.93 0.61
N VAL A 39 -19.26 5.00 -0.34
CA VAL A 39 -18.94 5.26 -1.75
C VAL A 39 -19.95 4.59 -2.68
N ASP A 40 -20.14 5.17 -3.87
CA ASP A 40 -20.94 4.55 -4.92
C ASP A 40 -20.05 3.94 -6.00
N ALA A 41 -20.01 2.60 -6.03
CA ALA A 41 -19.27 1.84 -7.02
C ALA A 41 -19.97 1.73 -8.39
N ASN A 42 -21.20 2.24 -8.51
CA ASN A 42 -22.00 2.20 -9.73
C ASN A 42 -22.02 3.53 -10.49
N GLU A 43 -21.41 4.59 -9.94
CA GLU A 43 -21.27 5.86 -10.64
C GLU A 43 -20.61 5.69 -12.02
N THR A 44 -20.99 6.59 -12.94
CA THR A 44 -20.34 6.72 -14.24
C THR A 44 -18.95 7.31 -14.03
N ILE A 45 -17.92 6.55 -14.40
CA ILE A 45 -16.53 6.94 -14.19
C ILE A 45 -16.00 7.57 -15.48
N GLY A 46 -15.73 8.87 -15.45
CA GLY A 46 -14.96 9.58 -16.47
C GLY A 46 -13.50 9.73 -16.06
N THR A 47 -12.58 9.54 -16.99
CA THR A 47 -11.13 9.64 -16.74
C THR A 47 -10.51 10.75 -17.59
N ARG A 48 -9.69 11.58 -16.95
CA ARG A 48 -8.83 12.57 -17.62
C ARG A 48 -7.47 12.53 -16.96
N VAL A 49 -6.41 12.51 -17.76
CA VAL A 49 -5.04 12.61 -17.25
C VAL A 49 -4.85 14.01 -16.67
N ALA A 50 -4.60 14.08 -15.37
CA ALA A 50 -4.29 15.33 -14.68
C ALA A 50 -2.79 15.69 -14.79
N GLU A 51 -1.93 14.66 -14.78
CA GLU A 51 -0.48 14.78 -14.88
C GLU A 51 0.08 13.51 -15.52
N HIS A 52 1.10 13.66 -16.36
CA HIS A 52 1.81 12.54 -16.99
C HIS A 52 3.28 12.64 -16.62
N ASN A 53 3.71 11.80 -15.68
CA ASN A 53 5.10 11.75 -15.22
C ASN A 53 5.81 10.54 -15.84
N THR A 54 6.77 10.82 -16.72
CA THR A 54 7.63 9.81 -17.38
C THR A 54 9.06 9.80 -16.81
N GLU A 55 9.30 10.56 -15.75
CA GLU A 55 10.60 10.67 -15.08
C GLU A 55 10.71 9.66 -13.92
N GLY A 56 11.93 9.18 -13.67
CA GLY A 56 12.23 8.20 -12.62
C GLY A 56 12.38 6.76 -13.11
N LEU A 57 12.96 5.90 -12.26
CA LEU A 57 13.31 4.52 -12.63
C LEU A 57 12.11 3.55 -12.57
N PHE A 58 11.07 3.88 -11.81
CA PHE A 58 9.82 3.10 -11.72
C PHE A 58 8.68 3.93 -11.12
N SER A 59 7.43 3.54 -11.40
CA SER A 59 6.19 4.27 -11.04
C SER A 59 6.09 4.69 -9.57
N GLY A 60 6.60 3.86 -8.66
CA GLY A 60 6.57 4.14 -7.21
C GLY A 60 7.42 5.33 -6.75
N GLN A 61 8.30 5.86 -7.61
CA GLN A 61 9.10 7.05 -7.31
C GLN A 61 8.43 8.37 -7.70
N ALA A 62 7.36 8.32 -8.50
CA ALA A 62 6.64 9.51 -8.92
C ALA A 62 6.10 10.28 -7.70
N ILE A 63 6.19 11.60 -7.81
CA ILE A 63 5.64 12.57 -6.86
C ILE A 63 4.55 13.32 -7.61
N PHE A 64 3.38 13.42 -6.98
CA PHE A 64 2.27 14.21 -7.50
C PHE A 64 2.00 15.40 -6.57
N PRO A 65 1.39 16.51 -7.04
CA PRO A 65 1.08 17.65 -6.18
C PRO A 65 0.34 17.31 -4.87
N PRO A 66 -0.62 16.35 -4.83
CA PRO A 66 -1.24 15.92 -3.57
C PRO A 66 -0.26 15.27 -2.58
N ASP A 67 0.90 14.78 -3.01
CA ASP A 67 1.91 14.28 -2.09
C ASP A 67 2.51 15.38 -1.22
N LEU A 68 2.41 16.65 -1.63
CA LEU A 68 3.08 17.75 -0.93
C LEU A 68 2.15 18.52 0.00
N ARG A 69 0.84 18.25 -0.03
CA ARG A 69 -0.12 18.91 0.87
C ARG A 69 -0.04 18.37 2.29
N PRO A 70 -0.28 19.22 3.30
CA PRO A 70 -0.51 18.77 4.67
C PRO A 70 -1.62 17.72 4.75
N LEU A 71 -1.38 16.66 5.51
CA LEU A 71 -2.41 15.66 5.76
C LEU A 71 -3.41 16.16 6.80
N ALA A 72 -4.68 16.25 6.42
CA ALA A 72 -5.75 16.63 7.34
C ALA A 72 -6.01 15.53 8.39
N PRO A 73 -6.41 15.88 9.63
CA PRO A 73 -6.69 14.87 10.67
C PRO A 73 -7.80 13.89 10.29
N SER A 74 -8.86 14.37 9.64
CA SER A 74 -9.99 13.55 9.17
C SER A 74 -9.57 12.58 8.07
N ASP A 75 -8.73 13.03 7.14
CA ASP A 75 -8.18 12.19 6.08
C ASP A 75 -7.22 11.13 6.66
N LEU A 76 -6.36 11.51 7.61
CA LEU A 76 -5.51 10.56 8.34
C LEU A 76 -6.35 9.45 9.00
N ALA A 77 -7.39 9.82 9.76
CA ALA A 77 -8.25 8.83 10.41
C ALA A 77 -8.92 7.89 9.41
N ARG A 78 -9.31 8.38 8.23
CA ARG A 78 -9.85 7.55 7.14
C ARG A 78 -8.80 6.58 6.62
N TYR A 79 -7.62 7.07 6.26
CA TYR A 79 -6.59 6.24 5.64
C TYR A 79 -5.98 5.22 6.60
N LEU A 80 -5.97 5.50 7.91
CA LEU A 80 -5.58 4.50 8.91
C LEU A 80 -6.50 3.29 8.90
N ARG A 81 -7.83 3.48 8.78
CA ARG A 81 -8.77 2.37 8.61
C ARG A 81 -8.50 1.60 7.31
N TRP A 82 -8.22 2.31 6.22
CA TRP A 82 -7.92 1.66 4.95
C TRP A 82 -6.62 0.83 5.00
N LEU A 83 -5.60 1.31 5.72
CA LEU A 83 -4.37 0.57 5.98
C LEU A 83 -4.62 -0.66 6.86
N GLU A 84 -5.51 -0.56 7.83
CA GLU A 84 -5.93 -1.70 8.67
C GLU A 84 -6.63 -2.77 7.80
N TRP A 85 -7.71 -2.40 7.10
CA TRP A 85 -8.45 -3.30 6.21
C TRP A 85 -7.57 -3.97 5.16
N SER A 86 -6.65 -3.19 4.57
CA SER A 86 -5.78 -3.70 3.52
C SER A 86 -4.84 -4.81 4.03
N ARG A 87 -4.35 -4.68 5.27
CA ARG A 87 -3.50 -5.70 5.90
C ARG A 87 -4.31 -6.91 6.35
N GLU A 88 -5.50 -6.70 6.91
CA GLU A 88 -6.40 -7.78 7.31
C GLU A 88 -6.78 -8.65 6.11
N ASP A 89 -7.16 -8.03 4.99
CA ASP A 89 -7.48 -8.75 3.76
C ASP A 89 -6.26 -9.49 3.18
N LEU A 90 -5.06 -8.88 3.23
CA LEU A 90 -3.83 -9.56 2.80
C LEU A 90 -3.55 -10.82 3.64
N LEU A 91 -3.71 -10.73 4.96
CA LEU A 91 -3.52 -11.86 5.87
C LEU A 91 -4.59 -12.94 5.67
N ALA A 92 -5.85 -12.55 5.47
CA ALA A 92 -6.95 -13.45 5.13
C ALA A 92 -6.69 -14.18 3.80
N LEU A 93 -6.15 -13.46 2.81
CA LEU A 93 -5.85 -13.99 1.49
C LEU A 93 -4.81 -15.12 1.52
N VAL A 94 -3.85 -15.07 2.45
CA VAL A 94 -2.80 -16.10 2.60
C VAL A 94 -3.06 -17.07 3.75
N LYS A 95 -4.21 -16.92 4.43
CA LYS A 95 -4.65 -17.85 5.47
C LYS A 95 -4.87 -19.24 4.86
N GLY A 96 -4.34 -20.25 5.56
CA GLY A 96 -4.44 -21.67 5.16
C GLY A 96 -3.47 -22.10 4.05
N ILE A 97 -2.64 -21.20 3.52
CA ILE A 97 -1.53 -21.58 2.64
C ILE A 97 -0.35 -21.97 3.52
N ASP A 98 0.11 -23.22 3.45
CA ASP A 98 1.28 -23.66 4.22
C ASP A 98 2.59 -22.99 3.75
N ASP A 99 3.63 -23.06 4.59
CA ASP A 99 4.92 -22.39 4.31
C ASP A 99 5.61 -22.94 3.06
N ARG A 100 5.51 -24.26 2.80
CA ARG A 100 6.05 -24.88 1.59
C ARG A 100 5.43 -24.26 0.33
N ARG A 101 4.11 -24.07 0.31
CA ARG A 101 3.38 -23.43 -0.80
C ARG A 101 3.67 -21.95 -0.90
N LEU A 102 3.82 -21.23 0.22
CA LEU A 102 4.22 -19.82 0.18
C LEU A 102 5.62 -19.64 -0.44
N ARG A 103 6.56 -20.53 -0.11
CA ARG A 103 7.94 -20.50 -0.61
C ARG A 103 8.11 -21.13 -1.99
N ALA A 104 7.10 -21.83 -2.51
CA ALA A 104 7.16 -22.42 -3.82
C ALA A 104 7.41 -21.34 -4.89
N LYS A 105 8.52 -21.49 -5.63
CA LYS A 105 8.94 -20.51 -6.62
C LYS A 105 8.19 -20.76 -7.94
N PRO A 106 7.51 -19.74 -8.51
CA PRO A 106 6.91 -19.87 -9.83
C PRO A 106 7.99 -19.86 -10.93
N PRO A 107 7.65 -20.25 -12.17
CA PRO A 107 8.58 -20.18 -13.31
C PRO A 107 9.15 -18.78 -13.57
N LYS A 108 8.40 -17.72 -13.23
CA LYS A 108 8.83 -16.33 -13.35
C LYS A 108 8.43 -15.53 -12.11
N GLY A 109 9.37 -14.74 -11.59
CA GLY A 109 9.14 -13.80 -10.50
C GLY A 109 9.39 -14.36 -9.10
N ARG A 110 8.80 -13.69 -8.11
CA ARG A 110 8.95 -13.97 -6.67
C ARG A 110 7.97 -15.04 -6.19
N SER A 111 8.35 -15.80 -5.16
CA SER A 111 7.40 -16.64 -4.42
C SER A 111 6.37 -15.77 -3.67
N LEU A 112 5.27 -16.35 -3.19
CA LEU A 112 4.31 -15.59 -2.38
C LEU A 112 4.95 -15.10 -1.08
N HIS A 113 5.80 -15.94 -0.47
CA HIS A 113 6.62 -15.56 0.69
C HIS A 113 7.48 -14.33 0.39
N ASP A 114 8.19 -14.29 -0.73
CA ASP A 114 9.08 -13.17 -1.07
C ASP A 114 8.30 -11.89 -1.41
N ILE A 115 7.07 -12.00 -1.92
CA ILE A 115 6.17 -10.85 -2.11
C ILE A 115 5.75 -10.30 -0.75
N LEU A 116 5.30 -11.15 0.17
CA LEU A 116 4.89 -10.76 1.52
C LEU A 116 6.05 -10.12 2.30
N LEU A 117 7.25 -10.70 2.21
CA LEU A 117 8.45 -10.16 2.87
C LEU A 117 8.82 -8.79 2.29
N HIS A 118 8.70 -8.63 0.97
CA HIS A 118 8.90 -7.35 0.31
C HIS A 118 7.90 -6.28 0.75
N VAL A 119 6.61 -6.63 0.87
CA VAL A 119 5.58 -5.72 1.41
C VAL A 119 5.95 -5.27 2.83
N LEU A 120 6.34 -6.22 3.69
CA LEU A 120 6.76 -5.95 5.06
C LEU A 120 7.97 -4.98 5.12
N ALA A 121 8.99 -5.23 4.31
CA ALA A 121 10.19 -4.39 4.26
C ALA A 121 9.91 -2.99 3.68
N ALA A 122 9.04 -2.89 2.67
CA ALA A 122 8.65 -1.62 2.07
C ALA A 122 7.91 -0.73 3.06
N ASP A 123 6.94 -1.27 3.80
CA ASP A 123 6.23 -0.55 4.87
C ASP A 123 7.20 0.03 5.90
N LYS A 124 8.17 -0.79 6.36
CA LYS A 124 9.23 -0.36 7.30
C LYS A 124 9.97 0.84 6.72
N GLY A 125 10.40 0.75 5.46
CA GLY A 125 11.09 1.83 4.76
C GLY A 125 10.26 3.13 4.68
N TYR A 126 8.99 3.04 4.30
CA TYR A 126 8.11 4.21 4.19
C TYR A 126 7.89 4.89 5.54
N VAL A 127 7.57 4.12 6.58
CA VAL A 127 7.31 4.67 7.92
C VAL A 127 8.59 5.26 8.52
N TYR A 128 9.72 4.57 8.45
CA TYR A 128 11.00 5.09 8.95
C TYR A 128 11.40 6.37 8.24
N ALA A 129 11.10 6.47 6.95
CA ALA A 129 11.36 7.68 6.19
C ALA A 129 10.46 8.87 6.60
N LEU A 130 9.33 8.62 7.26
CA LEU A 130 8.47 9.66 7.79
C LEU A 130 8.84 10.05 9.22
N VAL A 131 8.97 9.08 10.11
CA VAL A 131 8.97 9.30 11.58
C VAL A 131 10.22 8.82 12.29
N SER A 132 11.27 8.47 11.54
CA SER A 132 12.51 7.84 12.03
C SER A 132 12.28 6.38 12.48
N PRO A 133 13.36 5.62 12.73
CA PRO A 133 13.25 4.21 13.11
C PRO A 133 12.41 3.95 14.36
N LEU A 134 11.65 2.85 14.34
CA LEU A 134 10.78 2.38 15.42
C LEU A 134 11.09 0.91 15.71
N LYS A 135 11.55 0.58 16.92
CA LYS A 135 11.83 -0.81 17.31
C LYS A 135 10.62 -1.72 17.19
N THR A 136 9.46 -1.25 17.63
CA THR A 136 8.18 -1.99 17.58
C THR A 136 7.75 -2.40 16.17
N MET A 137 8.27 -1.74 15.13
CA MET A 137 8.07 -2.13 13.74
C MET A 137 9.29 -2.88 13.17
N GLY A 138 10.50 -2.46 13.54
CA GLY A 138 11.74 -3.02 13.02
C GLY A 138 12.05 -4.41 13.51
N ASP A 139 11.86 -4.67 14.79
CA ASP A 139 12.17 -5.95 15.42
C ASP A 139 11.39 -7.11 14.77
N PRO A 140 10.05 -7.07 14.63
CA PRO A 140 9.31 -8.13 13.95
C PRO A 140 9.68 -8.24 12.46
N THR A 141 9.92 -7.13 11.77
CA THR A 141 10.36 -7.18 10.36
C THR A 141 11.71 -7.87 10.22
N ASN A 142 12.69 -7.49 11.03
CA ASN A 142 14.04 -8.05 10.95
C ASN A 142 14.06 -9.52 11.39
N ALA A 143 13.23 -9.91 12.37
CA ALA A 143 13.07 -11.31 12.76
C ALA A 143 12.48 -12.16 11.62
N ALA A 144 11.47 -11.66 10.90
CA ALA A 144 10.92 -12.34 9.72
C ALA A 144 11.93 -12.43 8.57
N GLU A 145 12.74 -11.38 8.32
CA GLU A 145 13.84 -11.40 7.34
C GLU A 145 14.87 -12.49 7.65
N ARG A 146 15.13 -12.77 8.94
CA ARG A 146 16.02 -13.86 9.40
C ARG A 146 15.34 -15.22 9.50
N GLY A 147 14.03 -15.30 9.29
CA GLY A 147 13.24 -16.54 9.46
C GLY A 147 12.99 -16.93 10.92
N GLU A 148 13.19 -16.00 11.87
CA GLU A 148 13.00 -16.21 13.31
C GLU A 148 11.55 -15.96 13.77
N LEU A 149 10.73 -15.33 12.92
CA LEU A 149 9.33 -15.04 13.19
C LEU A 149 8.48 -15.41 11.97
N ASP A 150 7.31 -16.01 12.21
CA ASP A 150 6.35 -16.27 11.13
C ASP A 150 5.98 -14.97 10.44
N LEU A 151 6.09 -14.95 9.11
CA LEU A 151 5.93 -13.75 8.31
C LEU A 151 4.54 -13.12 8.48
N ARG A 152 3.49 -13.91 8.71
CA ARG A 152 2.12 -13.41 8.91
C ARG A 152 2.00 -12.71 10.26
N VAL A 153 2.67 -13.21 11.29
CA VAL A 153 2.77 -12.56 12.59
C VAL A 153 3.51 -11.24 12.45
N ALA A 154 4.67 -11.23 11.80
CA ALA A 154 5.45 -10.02 11.58
C ALA A 154 4.69 -8.95 10.77
N LEU A 155 3.93 -9.35 9.75
CA LEU A 155 3.05 -8.47 8.98
C LEU A 155 1.97 -7.83 9.86
N ALA A 156 1.34 -8.58 10.75
CA ALA A 156 0.33 -8.04 11.66
C ALA A 156 0.94 -7.06 12.67
N GLU A 157 2.05 -7.46 13.32
CA GLU A 157 2.72 -6.65 14.34
C GLU A 157 3.29 -5.35 13.79
N ALA A 158 3.98 -5.41 12.66
CA ALA A 158 4.55 -4.23 12.02
C ALA A 158 3.46 -3.24 11.56
N ARG A 159 2.32 -3.73 11.05
CA ARG A 159 1.19 -2.86 10.69
C ARG A 159 0.58 -2.19 11.92
N ARG A 160 0.38 -2.94 13.01
CA ARG A 160 -0.12 -2.36 14.28
C ARG A 160 0.82 -1.28 14.82
N ALA A 161 2.13 -1.51 14.76
CA ALA A 161 3.14 -0.51 15.15
C ALA A 161 3.08 0.74 14.24
N ALA A 162 2.97 0.54 12.93
CA ALA A 162 2.81 1.63 11.97
C ALA A 162 1.54 2.45 12.23
N LEU A 163 0.38 1.80 12.39
CA LEU A 163 -0.89 2.46 12.67
C LEU A 163 -0.83 3.28 13.97
N THR A 164 -0.29 2.70 15.04
CA THR A 164 -0.11 3.38 16.33
C THR A 164 0.73 4.66 16.15
N ARG A 165 1.84 4.57 15.43
CA ARG A 165 2.73 5.72 15.25
C ARG A 165 2.16 6.78 14.30
N LEU A 166 1.48 6.35 13.24
CA LEU A 166 0.84 7.25 12.28
C LEU A 166 -0.36 7.98 12.90
N ALA A 167 -1.12 7.32 13.77
CA ALA A 167 -2.20 7.96 14.54
C ALA A 167 -1.66 9.07 15.46
N ALA A 168 -0.44 8.92 15.97
CA ALA A 168 0.23 9.88 16.83
C ALA A 168 1.01 10.98 16.09
N LEU A 169 0.84 11.14 14.77
CA LEU A 169 1.50 12.21 14.02
C LEU A 169 1.11 13.59 14.55
N THR A 170 2.12 14.39 14.91
CA THR A 170 1.89 15.76 15.34
C THR A 170 1.43 16.65 14.17
N PRO A 171 0.82 17.82 14.44
CA PRO A 171 0.49 18.78 13.37
C PRO A 171 1.70 19.18 12.53
N ALA A 172 2.89 19.28 13.12
CA ALA A 172 4.13 19.57 12.41
C ALA A 172 4.53 18.41 11.48
N GLU A 173 4.45 17.17 11.96
CA GLU A 173 4.78 15.98 11.16
C GLU A 173 3.81 15.77 9.99
N ARG A 174 2.52 16.06 10.16
CA ARG A 174 1.53 15.99 9.07
C ARG A 174 1.77 17.01 7.96
N LYS A 175 2.44 18.13 8.28
CA LYS A 175 2.81 19.19 7.33
C LYS A 175 4.21 19.01 6.75
N ARG A 176 5.07 18.22 7.40
CA ARG A 176 6.49 18.13 7.05
C ARG A 176 6.67 17.42 5.71
N VAL A 177 7.46 18.05 4.84
CA VAL A 177 8.00 17.43 3.63
C VAL A 177 9.51 17.30 3.82
N ARG A 178 10.01 16.07 3.81
CA ARG A 178 11.46 15.76 3.93
C ARG A 178 12.00 15.34 2.58
N ARG A 179 13.12 15.91 2.15
CA ARG A 179 13.85 15.48 0.95
C ARG A 179 15.17 14.83 1.37
N THR A 180 15.48 13.67 0.83
CA THR A 180 16.77 12.98 1.04
C THR A 180 17.17 12.30 -0.26
N GLY A 181 18.33 12.71 -0.80
CA GLY A 181 18.70 12.39 -2.17
C GLY A 181 17.59 12.79 -3.15
N GLN A 182 17.24 11.89 -4.05
CA GLN A 182 16.14 12.05 -5.02
C GLN A 182 14.75 11.72 -4.43
N SER A 183 14.67 11.33 -3.15
CA SER A 183 13.42 10.90 -2.53
C SER A 183 12.77 12.01 -1.69
N THR A 184 11.45 12.13 -1.80
CA THR A 184 10.62 13.07 -1.03
C THR A 184 9.65 12.31 -0.15
N TYR A 185 9.51 12.70 1.11
CA TYR A 185 8.65 12.02 2.08
C TYR A 185 7.74 13.02 2.77
N SER A 186 6.44 12.77 2.70
CA SER A 186 5.40 13.47 3.44
C SER A 186 4.45 12.42 4.02
N ALA A 187 3.65 12.81 5.02
CA ALA A 187 2.65 11.90 5.58
C ALA A 187 1.66 11.40 4.51
N PHE A 188 1.21 12.30 3.63
CA PHE A 188 0.31 11.97 2.55
C PHE A 188 0.92 10.93 1.60
N ARG A 189 2.13 11.19 1.10
CA ARG A 189 2.81 10.31 0.15
C ARG A 189 3.06 8.94 0.75
N VAL A 190 3.54 8.89 1.99
CA VAL A 190 3.87 7.64 2.69
C VAL A 190 2.63 6.76 2.81
N ILE A 191 1.50 7.32 3.24
CA ILE A 191 0.25 6.59 3.35
C ILE A 191 -0.28 6.15 1.98
N ARG A 192 -0.22 7.02 0.96
CA ARG A 192 -0.58 6.67 -0.42
C ARG A 192 0.25 5.48 -0.91
N ARG A 193 1.58 5.55 -0.79
CA ARG A 193 2.48 4.48 -1.23
C ARG A 193 2.26 3.17 -0.48
N MET A 194 1.97 3.20 0.81
CA MET A 194 1.62 1.99 1.57
C MET A 194 0.33 1.35 1.04
N LEU A 195 -0.70 2.15 0.76
CA LEU A 195 -1.98 1.65 0.24
C LEU A 195 -1.86 1.11 -1.20
N GLU A 196 -1.22 1.86 -2.10
CA GLU A 196 -1.01 1.45 -3.50
C GLU A 196 -0.21 0.16 -3.57
N HIS A 197 0.92 0.10 -2.86
CA HIS A 197 1.86 -1.01 -2.92
C HIS A 197 1.25 -2.29 -2.36
N GLU A 198 0.53 -2.21 -1.25
CA GLU A 198 -0.16 -3.36 -0.70
C GLU A 198 -1.33 -3.81 -1.58
N TRP A 199 -2.08 -2.88 -2.18
CA TRP A 199 -3.16 -3.23 -3.12
C TRP A 199 -2.63 -3.95 -4.35
N GLU A 200 -1.55 -3.45 -4.97
CA GLU A 200 -0.89 -4.09 -6.11
C GLU A 200 -0.48 -5.53 -5.78
N HIS A 201 0.22 -5.72 -4.67
CA HIS A 201 0.70 -7.06 -4.28
C HIS A 201 -0.42 -7.97 -3.78
N ARG A 202 -1.47 -7.45 -3.14
CA ARG A 202 -2.65 -8.24 -2.79
C ARG A 202 -3.32 -8.80 -4.04
N ARG A 203 -3.51 -7.96 -5.08
CA ARG A 203 -4.08 -8.43 -6.36
C ARG A 203 -3.18 -9.45 -7.05
N GLU A 204 -1.86 -9.25 -7.03
CA GLU A 204 -0.90 -10.23 -7.56
C GLU A 204 -1.00 -11.58 -6.83
N ILE A 205 -1.05 -11.57 -5.50
CA ILE A 205 -1.20 -12.77 -4.66
C ILE A 205 -2.55 -13.44 -4.95
N ALA A 206 -3.64 -12.67 -5.03
CA ALA A 206 -4.98 -13.18 -5.23
C ALA A 206 -5.10 -13.90 -6.58
N ALA A 207 -4.60 -13.27 -7.65
CA ALA A 207 -4.54 -13.88 -8.98
C ALA A 207 -3.74 -15.20 -8.98
N ARG A 208 -2.61 -15.24 -8.28
CA ARG A 208 -1.77 -16.46 -8.19
C ARG A 208 -2.35 -17.55 -7.31
N ALA A 209 -3.14 -17.17 -6.30
CA ALA A 209 -3.81 -18.09 -5.39
C ALA A 209 -5.17 -18.56 -5.92
N GLY A 210 -5.66 -18.01 -7.05
CA GLY A 210 -7.01 -18.28 -7.56
C GLY A 210 -8.10 -17.78 -6.63
N ARG A 211 -7.86 -16.64 -5.95
CA ARG A 211 -8.76 -16.01 -4.97
C ARG A 211 -9.16 -14.62 -5.44
N GLU A 212 -10.25 -14.08 -4.90
CA GLU A 212 -10.60 -12.67 -5.10
C GLU A 212 -9.70 -11.77 -4.24
N ALA A 213 -9.40 -10.57 -4.77
CA ALA A 213 -8.63 -9.55 -4.10
C ALA A 213 -9.49 -8.73 -3.14
#